data_AF-A0A967PBB2-F1
#
_entry.id   AF-A0A967PBB2-F1
#
_cell.length_a   1.000
_cell.length_b   1.000
_cell.length_c   1.000
_cell.angle_alpha   90.00
_cell.angle_beta   90.00
_cell.angle_gamma   90.00
#
_symmetry.space_group_name_H-M   'P 1'
#
loop_
_entity.id
_entity.type
_entity.pdbx_description
1 polymer ?
#
loop_
_entity_poly.entity_id
_entity_poly.type
_entity_poly.pdbx_seq_one_letter_code
_entity_poly.pdbx_strand_id
1 'polypeptide(L)'
;YHCRGTGFLKSPETVTYEIFREIKEKLAGGNINRLTIRTKPQTIDYINNFESENINSLIESYQIEIRFDRDTEISKYYEIILE
;
A
#
# COMPACT_ATOMS: atom_id res chain seq x y z
N TYR A 1 -8.08 16.23 -29.52
CA TYR A 1 -8.20 16.04 -28.06
C TYR A 1 -9.23 14.96 -27.77
N HIS A 2 -8.84 13.69 -27.58
CA HIS A 2 -9.52 12.79 -26.62
C HIS A 2 -8.81 11.43 -26.54
N CYS A 3 -8.77 10.88 -25.32
CA CYS A 3 -8.33 9.53 -24.96
C CYS A 3 -6.84 9.20 -25.18
N ARG A 4 -5.99 9.62 -24.23
CA ARG A 4 -4.78 8.81 -23.93
C ARG A 4 -5.28 7.50 -23.33
N GLY A 5 -5.27 6.44 -24.13
CA GLY A 5 -5.50 5.09 -23.64
C GLY A 5 -4.44 4.75 -22.61
N THR A 6 -4.81 4.72 -21.34
CA THR A 6 -3.99 4.11 -20.28
C THR A 6 -4.66 2.81 -19.89
N GLY A 7 -4.70 1.87 -20.83
CA GLY A 7 -5.01 0.46 -20.56
C GLY A 7 -3.85 -0.25 -19.87
N PHE A 8 -3.17 0.41 -18.92
CA PHE A 8 -2.12 -0.19 -18.11
C PHE A 8 -2.74 -0.56 -16.78
N LEU A 9 -3.06 -1.85 -16.63
CA LEU A 9 -3.18 -2.45 -15.31
C LEU A 9 -1.86 -2.14 -14.59
N LYS A 10 -1.89 -1.33 -13.54
CA LYS A 10 -0.65 -0.97 -12.81
C LYS A 10 0.04 -2.25 -12.33
N SER A 11 1.35 -2.33 -12.53
CA SER A 11 2.17 -3.44 -12.02
C SER A 11 2.15 -3.45 -10.48
N PRO A 12 2.29 -4.63 -9.85
CA PRO A 12 2.35 -4.74 -8.39
C PRO A 12 3.48 -3.90 -7.77
N GLU A 13 4.59 -3.74 -8.48
CA GLU A 13 5.69 -2.84 -8.10
C GLU A 13 5.24 -1.37 -8.00
N THR A 14 4.58 -0.85 -9.03
CA THR A 14 4.06 0.53 -9.04
C THR A 14 3.05 0.76 -7.92
N VAL A 15 2.13 -0.19 -7.74
CA VAL A 15 1.13 -0.14 -6.67
C VAL A 15 1.80 -0.14 -5.30
N THR A 16 2.83 -0.96 -5.12
CA THR A 16 3.61 -1.03 -3.87
C THR A 16 4.28 0.29 -3.54
N TYR A 17 4.94 0.92 -4.52
CA TYR A 17 5.56 2.23 -4.33
C TYR A 17 4.53 3.31 -3.94
N GLU A 18 3.36 3.30 -4.59
CA GLU A 18 2.27 4.21 -4.24
C GLU A 18 1.76 4.00 -2.81
N ILE A 19 1.58 2.75 -2.38
CA ILE A 19 1.20 2.40 -1.01
C ILE A 19 2.20 2.98 -0.01
N PHE A 20 3.50 2.73 -0.19
CA PHE A 20 4.54 3.23 0.71
C PHE A 20 4.56 4.75 0.81
N ARG A 21 4.40 5.42 -0.32
CA ARG A 21 4.33 6.88 -0.37
C ARG A 21 3.12 7.39 0.41
N GLU A 22 1.95 6.82 0.17
CA GLU A 22 0.72 7.24 0.85
C GLU A 22 0.77 6.96 2.36
N ILE A 23 1.38 5.84 2.79
CA ILE A 23 1.65 5.55 4.21
C ILE A 23 2.50 6.66 4.83
N LYS A 24 3.64 7.00 4.21
CA LYS A 24 4.53 8.05 4.72
C LYS A 24 3.83 9.41 4.80
N GLU A 25 3.03 9.76 3.80
CA GLU A 25 2.24 11.01 3.80
C GLU A 25 1.20 11.02 4.93
N LYS A 26 0.48 9.92 5.15
CA LYS A 26 -0.49 9.79 6.25
C LYS A 26 0.18 9.87 7.63
N LEU A 27 1.32 9.18 7.80
CA LEU A 27 2.10 9.20 9.05
C LEU A 27 2.71 10.56 9.37
N ALA A 28 3.11 11.32 8.34
CA ALA A 28 3.58 12.69 8.54
C ALA A 28 2.47 13.65 9.01
N GLY A 29 1.21 13.36 8.64
CA GLY A 29 0.06 14.21 8.92
C GLY A 29 -0.67 13.96 10.23
N GLY A 30 -0.35 12.89 10.98
CA GLY A 30 -1.09 12.55 12.20
C GLY A 30 -0.45 11.46 13.05
N ASN A 31 -0.95 11.32 14.29
CA ASN A 31 -0.62 10.18 15.15
C ASN A 31 -1.53 9.01 14.75
N ILE A 32 -1.03 8.13 13.91
CA ILE A 32 -1.68 6.87 13.54
C ILE A 32 -0.92 5.78 14.27
N ASN A 33 -1.61 4.98 15.08
CA ASN A 33 -0.99 3.83 15.75
C ASN A 33 -1.13 2.56 14.93
N ARG A 34 -2.13 2.50 14.04
CA ARG A 34 -2.43 1.32 13.25
C ARG A 34 -3.00 1.66 11.88
N LEU A 35 -2.59 0.89 10.87
CA LEU A 35 -3.12 1.00 9.53
C LEU A 35 -3.36 -0.36 8.89
N THR A 36 -4.43 -0.45 8.12
CA THR A 36 -4.78 -1.63 7.36
C THR A 36 -4.72 -1.31 5.86
N ILE A 37 -3.89 -2.05 5.14
CA ILE A 37 -3.69 -1.94 3.68
C ILE A 37 -4.51 -3.04 3.02
N ARG A 38 -5.60 -2.63 2.37
CA ARG A 38 -6.44 -3.53 1.59
C ARG A 38 -6.01 -3.50 0.13
N THR A 39 -5.57 -4.64 -0.40
CA THR A 39 -5.18 -4.76 -1.82
C THR A 39 -5.24 -6.20 -2.29
N LYS A 40 -5.03 -6.41 -3.59
CA LYS A 40 -4.99 -7.74 -4.19
C LYS A 40 -3.88 -8.58 -3.58
N PRO A 41 -4.09 -9.89 -3.42
CA PRO A 41 -3.11 -10.78 -2.81
C PRO A 41 -1.77 -10.79 -3.56
N GLN A 42 -1.76 -10.58 -4.87
CA GLN A 42 -0.53 -10.50 -5.68
C GLN A 42 0.37 -9.32 -5.26
N THR A 43 -0.23 -8.19 -4.90
CA THR A 43 0.51 -7.02 -4.39
C THR A 43 1.05 -7.29 -2.99
N ILE A 44 0.25 -7.91 -2.12
CA ILE A 44 0.68 -8.28 -0.75
C ILE A 44 1.84 -9.26 -0.82
N ASP A 45 1.77 -10.25 -1.69
CA ASP A 45 2.84 -11.22 -1.90
C ASP A 45 4.12 -10.53 -2.40
N TYR A 46 3.99 -9.59 -3.35
CA TYR A 46 5.11 -8.76 -3.81
C TYR A 46 5.74 -7.97 -2.66
N ILE A 47 4.92 -7.30 -1.84
CA ILE A 47 5.40 -6.53 -0.68
C ILE A 47 6.15 -7.45 0.30
N ASN A 48 5.61 -8.62 0.63
CA ASN A 48 6.24 -9.54 1.57
C ASN A 48 7.55 -10.13 1.04
N ASN A 49 7.64 -10.41 -0.27
CA ASN A 49 8.83 -11.02 -0.86
C ASN A 49 9.95 -9.99 -1.13
N PHE A 50 9.61 -8.81 -1.64
CA PHE A 50 10.61 -7.84 -2.11
C PHE A 50 10.80 -6.65 -1.17
N GLU A 51 9.76 -6.26 -0.44
CA GLU A 51 9.72 -4.99 0.31
C GLU A 51 9.46 -5.19 1.81
N SER A 52 9.68 -6.41 2.32
CA SER A 52 9.46 -6.74 3.73
C SER A 52 10.38 -5.96 4.66
N GLU A 53 11.65 -5.76 4.29
CA GLU A 53 12.58 -4.91 5.05
C GLU A 53 12.10 -3.45 5.11
N ASN A 54 11.57 -2.92 4.01
CA ASN A 54 11.03 -1.57 3.96
C ASN A 54 9.77 -1.41 4.85
N ILE A 55 8.88 -2.41 4.86
CA ILE A 55 7.71 -2.44 5.76
C ILE A 55 8.16 -2.48 7.22
N ASN A 56 9.08 -3.37 7.57
CA ASN A 56 9.56 -3.51 8.95
C ASN A 56 10.23 -2.23 9.44
N SER A 57 11.07 -1.61 8.60
CA SER A 57 11.68 -0.32 8.91
C SER A 57 10.65 0.78 9.17
N LEU A 58 9.54 0.80 8.44
CA LEU A 58 8.43 1.73 8.68
C LEU A 58 7.72 1.45 10.00
N ILE A 59 7.39 0.19 10.28
CA ILE A 59 6.77 -0.26 11.54
C ILE A 59 7.61 0.19 12.73
N GLU A 60 8.92 -0.04 12.67
CA GLU A 60 9.85 0.33 13.74
C GLU A 60 10.04 1.84 13.86
N SER A 61 10.24 2.55 12.75
CA SER A 61 10.52 4.00 12.74
C SER A 61 9.34 4.83 13.25
N TYR A 62 8.12 4.41 12.92
CA TYR A 62 6.89 5.13 13.30
C TYR A 62 6.18 4.49 14.49
N GLN A 63 6.67 3.35 15.00
CA GLN A 63 6.05 2.56 16.07
C GLN A 63 4.56 2.26 15.82
N ILE A 64 4.25 1.83 14.60
CA ILE A 64 2.89 1.56 14.12
C ILE A 64 2.67 0.09 13.81
N GLU A 65 1.44 -0.37 13.89
CA GLU A 65 1.05 -1.70 13.39
C GLU A 65 0.49 -1.60 11.97
N ILE A 66 1.07 -2.36 11.03
CA ILE A 66 0.58 -2.46 9.65
C ILE A 66 -0.08 -3.84 9.45
N ARG A 67 -1.33 -3.85 8.99
CA ARG A 67 -2.05 -5.07 8.61
C ARG A 67 -2.31 -5.11 7.11
N PHE A 68 -2.26 -6.29 6.53
CA PHE A 68 -2.60 -6.51 5.13
C PHE A 68 -3.93 -7.25 5.03
N ASP A 69 -4.89 -6.63 4.34
CA ASP A 69 -6.19 -7.22 4.04
C ASP A 69 -6.22 -7.65 2.57
N ARG A 70 -6.34 -8.97 2.36
CA ARG A 70 -6.32 -9.57 1.02
C ARG A 70 -7.71 -9.46 0.42
N ASP A 71 -7.88 -8.53 -0.52
CA ASP A 71 -9.15 -8.32 -1.20
C ASP A 71 -8.99 -8.54 -2.70
N THR A 72 -9.62 -9.60 -3.21
CA THR A 72 -9.59 -9.94 -4.65
C THR A 72 -10.64 -9.19 -5.47
N GLU A 73 -11.65 -8.63 -4.81
CA GLU A 73 -12.80 -7.96 -5.42
C GLU A 73 -12.68 -6.43 -5.38
N ILE A 74 -11.63 -5.90 -4.75
CA ILE A 74 -11.35 -4.47 -4.67
C ILE A 74 -11.33 -3.85 -6.08
N SER A 75 -12.24 -2.90 -6.28
CA SER A 75 -12.36 -2.17 -7.55
C SER A 75 -11.20 -1.18 -7.78
N LYS A 76 -10.48 -0.81 -6.71
CA LYS A 76 -9.26 0.02 -6.74
C LYS A 76 -8.00 -0.85 -6.78
N TYR A 77 -6.83 -0.23 -6.93
CA TYR A 77 -5.55 -0.93 -6.79
C TYR A 77 -5.22 -1.26 -5.32
N TYR A 78 -5.53 -0.34 -4.41
CA TYR A 78 -5.33 -0.50 -2.97
C TYR A 78 -6.22 0.50 -2.21
N GLU A 79 -6.35 0.30 -0.90
CA GLU A 79 -7.01 1.21 0.02
C GLU A 79 -6.32 1.17 1.39
N ILE A 80 -6.03 2.35 1.96
CA ILE A 80 -5.39 2.48 3.29
C ILE A 80 -6.40 3.00 4.29
N ILE A 81 -6.73 2.14 5.24
CA ILE A 81 -7.65 2.39 6.35
C ILE A 81 -6.79 2.73 7.57
N LEU A 82 -7.06 3.88 8.18
CA LEU A 82 -6.40 4.32 9.41
C LEU A 82 -7.28 3.94 10.60
N GLU A 83 -6.67 3.34 11.64
CA GLU A 83 -7.34 2.89 12.87
C GLU A 83 -6.81 3.64 14.10
#